data_AF-A0A532AGG7-F1
#
_entry.id   AF-A0A532AGG7-F1
#
_cell.length_a   1.000
_cell.length_b   1.000
_cell.length_c   1.000
_cell.angle_alpha   90.00
_cell.angle_beta   90.00
_cell.angle_gamma   90.00
#
_symmetry.space_group_name_H-M   'P 1'
#
loop_
_entity.id
_entity.type
_entity.pdbx_description
1 polymer ?
#
loop_
_entity_poly.entity_id
_entity_poly.type
_entity_poly.pdbx_seq_one_letter_code
_entity_poly.pdbx_strand_id
1 'polypeptide(L)'
;AETRERIRATAQRLGFRPNSLAQSLLRRRSFTVGLLTNDTYGRFSLPLMSGVSDALVDAGVSVFLCNVEDDTRLAQLHVEAMLDKR
;
A
#
# COMPACT_ATOMS: atom_id res chain seq x y z
N ALA A 1 25.73 -2.96 -18.79
CA ALA A 1 24.30 -3.31 -18.86
C ALA A 1 24.09 -4.82 -18.70
N GLU A 2 24.92 -5.65 -19.34
CA GLU A 2 24.87 -7.12 -19.36
C GLU A 2 24.67 -7.80 -17.99
N THR A 3 25.43 -7.42 -16.95
CA THR A 3 25.31 -8.03 -15.61
C THR A 3 23.93 -7.83 -14.99
N ARG A 4 23.32 -6.65 -15.19
CA ARG A 4 21.99 -6.33 -14.64
C ARG A 4 20.91 -7.18 -15.29
N GLU A 5 21.02 -7.42 -16.60
CA GLU A 5 20.09 -8.29 -17.33
C GLU A 5 20.23 -9.75 -16.91
N ARG A 6 21.46 -10.25 -16.77
CA ARG A 6 21.74 -11.61 -16.27
C ARG A 6 21.16 -11.84 -14.86
N ILE A 7 21.26 -10.84 -13.98
CA ILE A 7 20.67 -10.89 -12.64
C ILE A 7 19.15 -10.92 -12.73
N ARG A 8 18.52 -10.03 -13.52
CA ARG A 8 17.05 -10.01 -13.67
C ARG A 8 16.51 -11.33 -14.23
N ALA A 9 17.15 -11.89 -15.26
CA ALA A 9 16.73 -13.15 -15.85
C ALA A 9 16.82 -14.30 -14.83
N THR A 10 17.90 -14.35 -14.04
CA THR A 10 18.05 -15.37 -12.99
C THR A 10 17.02 -15.20 -11.89
N ALA A 11 16.77 -13.97 -11.43
CA ALA A 11 15.77 -13.65 -10.43
C ALA A 11 14.35 -14.08 -10.89
N GLN A 12 14.00 -13.81 -12.16
CA GLN A 12 12.73 -14.26 -12.73
C GLN A 12 12.62 -15.78 -12.77
N ARG A 13 13.65 -16.50 -13.23
CA ARG A 13 13.64 -17.99 -13.24
C ARG A 13 13.47 -18.60 -11.85
N LEU A 14 14.03 -17.96 -10.82
CA LEU A 14 13.95 -18.42 -9.44
C LEU A 14 12.67 -17.98 -8.72
N GLY A 15 11.80 -17.21 -9.38
CA GLY A 15 10.60 -16.64 -8.75
C GLY A 15 10.92 -15.64 -7.63
N PHE A 16 12.10 -15.02 -7.66
CA PHE A 16 12.52 -14.07 -6.64
C PHE A 16 11.59 -12.85 -6.65
N ARG A 17 10.90 -12.62 -5.53
CA ARG A 17 10.10 -11.42 -5.29
C ARG A 17 10.84 -10.54 -4.29
N PRO A 18 11.16 -9.27 -4.64
CA PRO A 18 11.74 -8.34 -3.69
C PRO A 18 10.84 -8.20 -2.47
N ASN A 19 11.41 -8.32 -1.27
CA ASN A 19 10.65 -8.14 -0.05
C ASN A 19 10.33 -6.65 0.14
N SER A 20 9.07 -6.28 -0.04
CA SER A 20 8.59 -4.90 0.14
C SER A 20 8.83 -4.39 1.55
N LEU A 21 8.67 -5.22 2.58
CA LEU A 21 8.95 -4.86 3.97
C LEU A 21 10.43 -4.48 4.17
N ALA A 22 11.35 -5.26 3.59
CA ALA A 22 12.77 -4.96 3.66
C ALA A 22 13.12 -3.64 2.94
N GLN A 23 12.49 -3.37 1.79
CA GLN A 23 12.67 -2.10 1.08
C GLN A 23 12.10 -0.91 1.85
N SER A 24 10.93 -1.06 2.48
CA SER A 24 10.32 -0.04 3.33
C SER A 24 11.19 0.28 4.54
N LEU A 25 11.77 -0.73 5.19
CA LEU A 25 12.70 -0.56 6.30
C LEU A 25 13.95 0.23 5.89
N LEU A 26 14.57 -0.13 4.76
CA LEU A 26 15.72 0.57 4.19
C LEU A 26 15.41 2.04 3.86
N ARG A 27 14.20 2.29 3.33
CA ARG A 27 13.77 3.62 2.89
C ARG A 27 13.09 4.44 3.99
N ARG A 28 12.88 3.86 5.18
CA ARG A 28 12.10 4.43 6.29
C ARG A 28 10.74 5.00 5.82
N ARG A 29 10.08 4.26 4.93
CA ARG A 29 8.80 4.65 4.35
C ARG A 29 7.99 3.43 3.95
N SER A 30 6.74 3.40 4.39
CA SER A 30 5.79 2.31 4.14
C SER A 30 5.31 2.16 2.69
N PHE A 31 5.50 3.19 1.85
CA PHE A 31 4.89 3.28 0.50
C PHE A 31 3.40 2.91 0.50
N THR A 32 2.68 3.38 1.53
CA THR A 32 1.28 3.05 1.75
C THR A 32 0.46 4.31 2.02
N VAL A 33 -0.75 4.37 1.47
CA VAL A 33 -1.78 5.38 1.77
C VAL A 33 -3.00 4.67 2.36
N GLY A 34 -3.49 5.16 3.49
CA GLY A 34 -4.73 4.69 4.10
C GLY A 34 -5.86 5.69 3.87
N LEU A 35 -7.04 5.19 3.51
CA LEU A 35 -8.26 5.95 3.33
C LEU A 35 -9.27 5.51 4.39
N LEU A 36 -9.45 6.32 5.44
CA LEU A 36 -10.51 6.11 6.42
C LEU A 36 -11.82 6.69 5.90
N THR A 37 -12.91 5.97 6.08
CA THR A 37 -14.24 6.41 5.62
C THR A 37 -15.35 5.93 6.55
N ASN A 38 -16.46 6.67 6.56
CA ASN A 38 -17.72 6.27 7.19
C ASN A 38 -18.75 5.86 6.12
N ASP A 39 -18.34 5.80 4.84
CA ASP A 39 -19.20 5.36 3.75
C ASP A 39 -19.31 3.83 3.73
N THR A 40 -20.26 3.31 4.51
CA THR A 40 -20.55 1.87 4.65
C THR A 40 -20.80 1.17 3.31
N TYR A 41 -21.37 1.89 2.34
CA TYR A 41 -21.77 1.31 1.05
C TYR A 41 -20.73 1.53 -0.05
N GLY A 42 -19.66 2.27 0.23
CA GLY A 42 -18.60 2.53 -0.73
C GLY A 42 -19.01 3.37 -1.93
N ARG A 43 -20.17 4.05 -1.92
CA ARG A 43 -20.69 4.79 -3.08
C ARG A 43 -19.82 5.99 -3.45
N PHE A 44 -19.17 6.59 -2.47
CA PHE A 44 -18.22 7.68 -2.63
C PHE A 44 -16.78 7.19 -2.44
N SER A 45 -16.53 6.32 -1.45
CA SER A 45 -15.18 5.93 -1.08
C SER A 45 -14.51 4.98 -2.08
N LEU A 46 -15.26 4.11 -2.77
CA LEU A 46 -14.67 3.20 -3.76
C LEU A 46 -14.22 3.92 -5.04
N PRO A 47 -15.01 4.80 -5.68
CA PRO A 47 -14.52 5.59 -6.82
C PRO A 47 -13.31 6.45 -6.46
N LEU A 48 -13.31 7.05 -5.25
CA LEU A 48 -12.18 7.84 -4.77
C LEU A 48 -10.94 6.98 -4.56
N MET A 49 -11.07 5.81 -3.93
CA MET A 49 -9.99 4.84 -3.78
C MET A 49 -9.43 4.41 -5.14
N SER A 50 -10.30 4.15 -6.13
CA SER A 50 -9.87 3.80 -7.49
C SER A 50 -9.01 4.89 -8.10
N GLY A 51 -9.47 6.15 -8.08
CA GLY A 51 -8.71 7.27 -8.63
C GLY A 51 -7.37 7.50 -7.92
N VAL A 52 -7.33 7.34 -6.59
CA VAL A 52 -6.09 7.43 -5.82
C VAL A 52 -5.14 6.28 -6.17
N SER A 53 -5.67 5.05 -6.30
CA SER A 53 -4.89 3.88 -6.69
C SER A 53 -4.28 4.05 -8.08
N ASP A 54 -5.07 4.50 -9.06
CA ASP A 54 -4.62 4.72 -10.43
C ASP A 54 -3.53 5.78 -10.51
N ALA A 55 -3.63 6.85 -9.72
CA ALA A 55 -2.61 7.90 -9.67
C ALA A 55 -1.29 7.45 -9.01
N LEU A 56 -1.32 6.39 -8.20
CA LEU A 56 -0.22 5.99 -7.32
C LEU A 56 0.39 4.62 -7.67
N VAL A 57 -0.24 3.84 -8.55
CA VAL A 57 0.19 2.49 -8.91
C VAL A 57 1.62 2.48 -9.47
N ASP A 58 1.95 3.42 -10.35
CA ASP A 58 3.28 3.52 -10.97
C ASP A 58 4.36 4.01 -9.98
N ALA A 59 3.95 4.68 -8.90
CA ALA A 59 4.84 5.04 -7.80
C ALA A 59 5.10 3.88 -6.84
N GLY A 60 4.48 2.72 -7.06
CA GLY A 60 4.59 1.54 -6.20
C GLY A 60 3.96 1.75 -4.82
N VAL A 61 2.98 2.66 -4.72
CA VAL A 61 2.30 2.97 -3.46
C VAL A 61 1.01 2.17 -3.38
N SER A 62 0.81 1.47 -2.27
CA SER A 62 -0.41 0.68 -2.01
C SER A 62 -1.47 1.52 -1.30
N VAL A 63 -2.74 1.38 -1.69
CA VAL A 63 -3.87 2.11 -1.08
C VAL A 63 -4.75 1.12 -0.30
N PHE A 64 -5.09 1.45 0.95
CA PHE A 64 -5.95 0.64 1.80
C PHE A 64 -7.18 1.42 2.23
N LEU A 65 -8.36 0.86 2.02
CA LEU A 65 -9.62 1.42 2.51
C LEU A 65 -9.95 0.85 3.89
N CYS A 66 -10.31 1.70 4.85
CA CYS A 66 -10.73 1.34 6.19
C CYS A 66 -12.08 1.99 6.50
N ASN A 67 -13.13 1.18 6.59
CA ASN A 67 -14.45 1.66 7.00
C ASN A 67 -14.55 1.65 8.53
N VAL A 68 -15.08 2.72 9.12
CA VAL A 68 -15.19 2.87 10.59
C VAL A 68 -16.63 2.95 11.09
N GLU A 69 -17.64 3.01 10.22
CA GLU A 69 -19.08 3.00 10.59
C GLU A 69 -19.44 3.96 11.75
N ASP A 70 -18.86 5.16 11.75
CA ASP A 70 -19.00 6.17 12.82
C ASP A 70 -18.48 5.74 14.22
N ASP A 71 -17.84 4.58 14.35
CA ASP A 71 -17.18 4.14 15.60
C ASP A 71 -15.79 4.77 15.75
N THR A 72 -15.68 5.71 16.68
CA THR A 72 -14.43 6.42 16.99
C THR A 72 -13.32 5.47 17.46
N ARG A 73 -13.66 4.38 18.15
CA ARG A 73 -12.68 3.37 18.59
C ARG A 73 -12.11 2.62 17.39
N LEU A 74 -12.93 2.27 16.41
CA LEU A 74 -12.45 1.67 15.15
C LEU A 74 -11.54 2.63 14.39
N ALA A 75 -11.93 3.91 14.30
CA ALA A 75 -11.11 4.93 13.66
C ALA A 75 -9.71 5.05 14.31
N GLN A 76 -9.65 5.10 15.64
CA GLN A 76 -8.38 5.11 16.38
C GLN A 76 -7.54 3.87 16.09
N LEU A 77 -8.14 2.68 16.15
CA LEU A 77 -7.44 1.41 15.89
C LEU A 77 -6.87 1.35 14.48
N HIS A 78 -7.60 1.85 13.47
CA HIS A 78 -7.09 1.92 12.10
C HIS A 78 -5.96 2.93 11.95
N VAL A 79 -6.04 4.09 12.61
CA VAL A 79 -4.95 5.09 12.59
C VAL A 79 -3.69 4.54 13.24
N GLU A 80 -3.79 3.90 14.40
CA GLU A 80 -2.66 3.27 15.08
C GLU A 80 -2.01 2.19 14.20
N ALA A 81 -2.80 1.29 13.61
CA ALA A 81 -2.31 0.27 12.70
C ALA A 81 -1.59 0.84 11.45
N MET A 82 -1.95 2.05 11.02
CA MET A 82 -1.25 2.75 9.93
C MET A 82 0.06 3.40 10.39
N LEU A 83 0.09 3.94 11.61
CA LEU A 83 1.30 4.54 12.19
C LEU A 83 2.38 3.48 12.47
N ASP A 84 1.98 2.27 12.87
CA ASP A 84 2.89 1.14 13.10
C ASP A 84 3.61 0.66 11.82
N LYS A 85 3.10 1.01 10.64
CA LYS A 85 3.70 0.66 9.35
C LYS A 85 4.80 1.62 8.91
N ARG A 86 5.13 2.66 9.69
CA ARG A 86 6.10 3.72 9.34
C ARG A 86 7.50 3.21 9.02
#